data_AF-A0A7X7FT17-F1
#
_entry.id   AF-A0A7X7FT17-F1
#
_cell.length_a   1.000
_cell.length_b   1.000
_cell.length_c   1.000
_cell.angle_alpha   90.00
_cell.angle_beta   90.00
_cell.angle_gamma   90.00
#
_symmetry.space_group_name_H-M   'P 1'
#
loop_
_entity.id
_entity.type
_entity.pdbx_description
1 polymer ?
#
loop_
_entity_poly.entity_id
_entity_poly.type
_entity_poly.pdbx_seq_one_letter_code
_entity_poly.pdbx_strand_id
1 'polypeptide(L)'
;ELVDGHQMVWWEMAAKLRDGAVFGVRILSEHVAMTRPDGIGRIERYIYRDTAGKVLEYRDAATGKALLPPLQFKQSFLPRPAYDAAYDGGFASAGSFLGHVLIRVPRHDEPARLTFENPVVLNLRNDLIIGPNGFHREDPKAPTKAEKYRPCTQEEVEAQMAAGMNFFAPGSNEQLSWVIDKPVFFHMTPSFPDTFYRSNWIAGPMFIDEPSVRLGWSGDIPVKTTGPEQVAEALRQRVASHYTVDRRRIKLANNVDPGTLDLDYPNAVSWDTDYWSAWFQYAAGAPAVVHEGRYIGRGYGWEPEQLFGAEGLENLTNEDQYHCLLAFLRGAARAFGGDWGTSVYPEGDPKMRVPALIKAYDMGARYLWFWTFAPNMSYDVELEVSRAVSKYVADHPRDRQAASKAGRVGIALPPGHVFSWSGTWGMEREQRSRGGASFGDISAAAMWEGILCSRKGIPFDFLVDEPRIRDLGYERLVIVRADGNMEVVPPWSETRAAKGLELSLDGGSAPDISKRDDGKTDYRAERAADITVDGNLNDWKDARWINLSMKQHGFPDVTDAQVEIINDPSQDRWKMHFTRYMGMTFEQTNQQLEDKYVLENTGGKGVIVTSVEPDSPAAKAGVL
;
A
#
# COMPACT_ATOMS: atom_id res chain seq x y z
N GLU A 1 -23.54 26.88 -23.23
CA GLU A 1 -23.81 27.21 -21.81
C GLU A 1 -22.55 27.83 -21.22
N LEU A 2 -22.68 28.70 -20.20
CA LEU A 2 -21.51 29.24 -19.49
C LEU A 2 -21.38 28.50 -18.16
N VAL A 3 -20.25 27.82 -17.93
CA VAL A 3 -19.97 27.05 -16.70
C VAL A 3 -18.62 27.50 -16.17
N ASP A 4 -18.55 27.95 -14.92
CA ASP A 4 -17.34 28.51 -14.28
C ASP A 4 -16.64 29.60 -15.11
N GLY A 5 -17.39 30.37 -15.91
CA GLY A 5 -16.83 31.40 -16.81
C GLY A 5 -16.30 30.87 -18.15
N HIS A 6 -16.39 29.57 -18.41
CA HIS A 6 -16.02 28.94 -19.69
C HIS A 6 -17.25 28.70 -20.56
N GLN A 7 -17.13 28.98 -21.86
CA GLN A 7 -18.19 28.66 -22.82
C GLN A 7 -18.13 27.18 -23.19
N MET A 8 -19.21 26.48 -22.89
CA MET A 8 -19.38 25.05 -23.10
C MET A 8 -20.45 24.77 -24.17
N VAL A 9 -20.28 23.69 -24.92
CA VAL A 9 -21.18 23.25 -25.99
C VAL A 9 -21.58 21.79 -25.77
N TRP A 10 -22.87 21.52 -25.97
CA TRP A 10 -23.38 20.16 -26.01
C TRP A 10 -23.15 19.54 -27.38
N TRP A 11 -22.69 18.29 -27.38
CA TRP A 11 -22.64 17.47 -28.59
C TRP A 11 -22.89 16.00 -28.25
N GLU A 12 -23.20 15.23 -29.28
CA GLU A 12 -23.58 13.83 -29.19
C GLU A 12 -22.80 13.01 -30.21
N MET A 13 -22.48 11.77 -29.84
CA MET A 13 -21.94 10.75 -30.73
C MET A 13 -22.77 9.49 -30.59
N ALA A 14 -23.16 8.92 -31.72
CA ALA A 14 -23.75 7.58 -31.81
C ALA A 14 -22.81 6.69 -32.63
N ALA A 15 -22.55 5.48 -32.12
CA ALA A 15 -21.72 4.49 -32.78
C ALA A 15 -22.53 3.19 -32.95
N LYS A 16 -22.64 2.72 -34.19
CA LYS A 16 -23.28 1.46 -34.55
C LYS A 16 -22.22 0.37 -34.70
N LEU A 17 -22.34 -0.68 -33.90
CA LEU A 17 -21.50 -1.87 -33.94
C LEU A 17 -21.86 -2.75 -35.15
N ARG A 18 -20.96 -3.69 -35.50
CA ARG A 18 -21.14 -4.59 -36.66
C ARG A 18 -22.37 -5.51 -36.51
N ASP A 19 -22.71 -5.88 -35.28
CA ASP A 19 -23.91 -6.66 -34.95
C ASP A 19 -25.21 -5.83 -34.99
N GLY A 20 -25.10 -4.52 -35.24
CA GLY A 20 -26.22 -3.59 -35.31
C GLY A 20 -26.56 -2.90 -33.99
N ALA A 21 -25.96 -3.29 -32.87
CA ALA A 21 -26.15 -2.60 -31.59
C ALA A 21 -25.62 -1.16 -31.67
N VAL A 22 -26.23 -0.25 -30.91
CA VAL A 22 -25.87 1.18 -30.93
C VAL A 22 -25.66 1.68 -29.52
N PHE A 23 -24.49 2.28 -29.28
CA PHE A 23 -24.17 3.01 -28.06
C PHE A 23 -23.86 4.47 -28.40
N GLY A 24 -23.78 5.33 -27.39
CA GLY A 24 -23.40 6.72 -27.63
C GLY A 24 -23.07 7.51 -26.38
N VAL A 25 -22.57 8.72 -26.59
CA VAL A 25 -22.28 9.68 -25.52
C VAL A 25 -22.92 11.03 -25.82
N ARG A 26 -23.28 11.74 -24.76
CA ARG A 26 -23.64 13.15 -24.79
C ARG A 26 -22.74 13.90 -23.82
N ILE A 27 -22.04 14.91 -24.32
CA ILE A 27 -20.95 15.58 -23.60
C ILE A 27 -21.17 17.09 -23.63
N LEU A 28 -20.97 17.73 -22.46
CA LEU A 28 -20.83 19.18 -22.35
C LEU A 28 -19.34 19.49 -22.18
N SER A 29 -18.74 20.11 -23.20
CA SER A 29 -17.30 20.42 -23.21
C SER A 29 -17.00 21.75 -23.89
N GLU A 30 -15.77 22.24 -23.81
CA GLU A 30 -15.36 23.52 -24.41
C GLU A 30 -15.52 23.50 -25.94
N HIS A 31 -15.24 22.36 -26.56
CA HIS A 31 -15.30 22.19 -28.01
C HIS A 31 -16.04 20.91 -28.40
N VAL A 32 -16.64 20.91 -29.59
CA VAL A 32 -17.25 19.71 -30.19
C VAL A 32 -16.13 18.80 -30.73
N ALA A 33 -16.27 17.48 -30.56
CA ALA A 33 -15.34 16.53 -31.15
C ALA A 33 -15.13 16.79 -32.65
N MET A 34 -13.89 16.61 -33.13
CA MET A 34 -13.49 16.85 -34.53
C MET A 34 -13.52 18.31 -35.00
N THR A 35 -13.73 19.32 -34.13
CA THR A 35 -13.78 20.74 -34.55
C THR A 35 -12.53 21.55 -34.25
N ARG A 36 -11.61 21.02 -33.43
CA ARG A 36 -10.37 21.70 -33.05
C ARG A 36 -9.17 20.73 -32.96
N PRO A 37 -7.95 21.14 -33.35
CA PRO A 37 -6.76 20.27 -33.31
C PRO A 37 -6.38 19.77 -31.91
N ASP A 38 -6.65 20.57 -30.88
CA ASP A 38 -6.40 20.27 -29.46
C ASP A 38 -7.49 19.39 -28.82
N GLY A 39 -8.54 19.03 -29.58
CA GLY A 39 -9.62 18.15 -29.16
C GLY A 39 -10.79 18.88 -28.51
N ILE A 40 -11.44 18.23 -27.54
CA ILE A 40 -12.71 18.70 -26.96
C ILE A 40 -12.54 19.62 -25.74
N GLY A 41 -11.32 19.78 -25.24
CA GLY A 41 -11.03 20.59 -24.05
C GLY A 41 -11.54 19.98 -22.73
N ARG A 42 -11.90 20.85 -21.78
CA ARG A 42 -12.52 20.50 -20.50
C ARG A 42 -13.92 19.91 -20.72
N ILE A 43 -14.28 18.92 -19.91
CA ILE A 43 -15.61 18.28 -19.90
C ILE A 43 -16.28 18.59 -18.56
N GLU A 44 -17.49 19.17 -18.61
CA GLU A 44 -18.30 19.44 -17.43
C GLU A 44 -19.30 18.34 -17.13
N ARG A 45 -19.87 17.74 -18.18
CA ARG A 45 -20.86 16.66 -18.06
C ARG A 45 -20.57 15.54 -19.04
N TYR A 46 -20.69 14.31 -18.55
CA TYR A 46 -20.46 13.10 -19.31
C TYR A 46 -21.64 12.14 -19.12
N ILE A 47 -22.38 11.91 -20.21
CA ILE A 47 -23.53 11.03 -20.25
C ILE A 47 -23.24 9.91 -21.24
N TYR A 48 -23.39 8.67 -20.80
CA TYR A 48 -23.21 7.47 -21.60
C TYR A 48 -24.55 6.77 -21.80
N ARG A 49 -24.80 6.31 -23.03
CA ARG A 49 -25.89 5.41 -23.36
C ARG A 49 -25.32 4.08 -23.83
N ASP A 50 -25.58 3.02 -23.10
CA ASP A 50 -25.11 1.68 -23.47
C ASP A 50 -25.91 1.05 -24.63
N THR A 51 -25.49 -0.14 -25.05
CA THR A 51 -26.12 -0.90 -26.13
C THR A 51 -27.51 -1.44 -25.77
N ALA A 52 -27.82 -1.60 -24.48
CA ALA A 52 -29.15 -1.94 -23.98
C ALA A 52 -30.08 -0.71 -23.91
N GLY A 53 -29.53 0.49 -24.08
CA GLY A 53 -30.26 1.76 -24.06
C GLY A 53 -30.36 2.41 -22.69
N LYS A 54 -29.63 1.91 -21.70
CA LYS A 54 -29.51 2.58 -20.39
C LYS A 54 -28.73 3.88 -20.56
N VAL A 55 -29.24 4.96 -19.98
CA VAL A 55 -28.58 6.27 -19.99
C VAL A 55 -28.09 6.61 -18.59
N LEU A 56 -26.77 6.82 -18.46
CA LEU A 56 -26.07 7.06 -17.21
C LEU A 56 -25.29 8.38 -17.28
N GLU A 57 -25.38 9.22 -16.26
CA GLU A 57 -24.52 10.39 -16.09
C GLU A 57 -23.54 10.14 -14.94
N TYR A 58 -22.25 10.34 -15.18
CA TYR A 58 -21.21 10.07 -14.19
C TYR A 58 -20.70 11.36 -13.58
N ARG A 59 -20.90 11.52 -12.27
CA ARG A 59 -20.48 12.71 -11.52
C ARG A 59 -19.58 12.32 -10.36
N ASP A 60 -18.45 13.00 -10.25
CA ASP A 60 -17.62 12.93 -9.06
C ASP A 60 -18.33 13.65 -7.91
N ALA A 61 -18.64 12.94 -6.84
CA ALA A 61 -19.44 13.44 -5.74
C ALA A 61 -18.72 14.51 -4.89
N ALA A 62 -17.38 14.51 -4.88
CA ALA A 62 -16.59 15.47 -4.11
C ALA A 62 -16.46 16.81 -4.85
N THR A 63 -16.35 16.79 -6.17
CA THR A 63 -16.14 17.99 -6.99
C THR A 63 -17.38 18.48 -7.71
N GLY A 64 -18.40 17.63 -7.86
CA GLY A 64 -19.60 17.90 -8.66
C GLY A 64 -19.38 17.88 -10.17
N LYS A 65 -18.16 17.58 -10.64
CA LYS A 65 -17.77 17.58 -12.06
C LYS A 65 -17.97 16.21 -12.72
N ALA A 66 -17.91 16.15 -14.04
CA ALA A 66 -17.91 14.89 -14.79
C ALA A 66 -16.80 13.95 -14.30
N LEU A 67 -17.16 12.73 -13.92
CA LEU A 67 -16.20 11.65 -13.74
C LEU A 67 -16.03 10.94 -15.08
N LEU A 68 -14.80 10.88 -15.60
CA LEU A 68 -14.51 10.28 -16.90
C LEU A 68 -14.02 8.83 -16.74
N PRO A 69 -14.26 7.97 -17.76
CA PRO A 69 -13.68 6.64 -17.80
C PRO A 69 -12.13 6.65 -17.76
N PRO A 70 -11.50 5.53 -17.37
CA PRO A 70 -10.05 5.43 -17.27
C PRO A 70 -9.37 5.35 -18.65
N LEU A 71 -8.07 5.01 -18.67
CA LEU A 71 -7.32 4.66 -19.89
C LEU A 71 -7.28 5.75 -20.98
N GLN A 72 -7.04 7.00 -20.55
CA GLN A 72 -6.94 8.14 -21.46
C GLN A 72 -8.18 8.31 -22.35
N PHE A 73 -9.36 8.20 -21.74
CA PHE A 73 -10.66 8.21 -22.41
C PHE A 73 -10.80 9.27 -23.52
N LYS A 74 -10.39 10.51 -23.24
CA LYS A 74 -10.48 11.63 -24.20
C LYS A 74 -9.63 11.41 -25.46
N GLN A 75 -8.50 10.74 -25.32
CA GLN A 75 -7.55 10.50 -26.40
C GLN A 75 -7.89 9.25 -27.21
N SER A 76 -8.43 8.22 -26.56
CA SER A 76 -8.55 6.87 -27.15
C SER A 76 -9.98 6.50 -27.52
N PHE A 77 -10.98 7.03 -26.82
CA PHE A 77 -12.37 6.58 -26.89
C PHE A 77 -13.34 7.67 -27.36
N LEU A 78 -12.85 8.86 -27.72
CA LEU A 78 -13.65 9.89 -28.37
C LEU A 78 -13.07 10.21 -29.75
N PRO A 79 -13.89 10.63 -30.73
CA PRO A 79 -13.40 11.05 -32.04
C PRO A 79 -12.44 12.23 -31.90
N ARG A 80 -11.25 12.10 -32.48
CA ARG A 80 -10.23 13.15 -32.48
C ARG A 80 -9.75 13.43 -33.90
N PRO A 81 -9.51 14.71 -34.25
CA PRO A 81 -9.00 15.04 -35.56
C PRO A 81 -7.56 14.53 -35.73
N ALA A 82 -7.20 14.23 -36.98
CA ALA A 82 -5.82 13.91 -37.32
C ALA A 82 -4.98 15.18 -37.23
N TYR A 83 -3.68 15.03 -36.96
CA TYR A 83 -2.75 16.15 -36.84
C TYR A 83 -2.79 17.05 -38.09
N ASP A 84 -2.77 16.43 -39.27
CA ASP A 84 -2.83 17.11 -40.57
C ASP A 84 -4.25 17.19 -41.18
N ALA A 85 -5.30 17.10 -40.35
CA ALA A 85 -6.66 17.16 -40.85
C ALA A 85 -6.97 18.53 -41.47
N ALA A 86 -7.58 18.54 -42.66
CA ALA A 86 -8.19 19.74 -43.21
C ALA A 86 -9.52 20.01 -42.49
N TYR A 87 -9.86 21.28 -42.27
CA TYR A 87 -11.11 21.68 -41.64
C TYR A 87 -12.01 22.35 -42.67
N ASP A 88 -13.11 21.69 -43.02
CA ASP A 88 -14.13 22.23 -43.91
C ASP A 88 -15.44 22.43 -43.12
N GLY A 89 -16.08 23.60 -43.24
CA GLY A 89 -17.28 23.92 -42.45
C GLY A 89 -17.08 23.77 -40.93
N GLY A 90 -15.86 23.95 -40.42
CA GLY A 90 -15.52 23.84 -38.99
C GLY A 90 -15.30 22.41 -38.47
N PHE A 91 -15.31 21.39 -39.33
CA PHE A 91 -15.07 19.99 -38.96
C PHE A 91 -13.89 19.40 -39.72
N ALA A 92 -13.07 18.62 -39.01
CA ALA A 92 -11.96 17.88 -39.59
C ALA A 92 -12.43 16.85 -40.64
N SER A 93 -11.67 16.74 -41.73
CA SER A 93 -11.90 15.79 -42.82
C SER A 93 -11.53 14.36 -42.45
N ALA A 94 -10.59 14.18 -41.51
CA ALA A 94 -10.11 12.90 -41.05
C ALA A 94 -9.68 12.96 -39.58
N GLY A 95 -9.61 11.78 -38.95
CA GLY A 95 -9.28 11.63 -37.54
C GLY A 95 -9.03 10.18 -37.14
N SER A 96 -9.12 9.94 -35.84
CA SER A 96 -9.10 8.60 -35.28
C SER A 96 -10.23 8.40 -34.27
N PHE A 97 -10.75 7.18 -34.23
CA PHE A 97 -11.75 6.76 -33.25
C PHE A 97 -11.57 5.27 -32.95
N LEU A 98 -11.46 4.92 -31.67
CA LEU A 98 -11.23 3.54 -31.22
C LEU A 98 -10.04 2.85 -31.91
N GLY A 99 -8.95 3.60 -32.13
CA GLY A 99 -7.75 3.10 -32.79
C GLY A 99 -7.86 2.95 -34.32
N HIS A 100 -8.99 3.30 -34.91
CA HIS A 100 -9.23 3.23 -36.36
C HIS A 100 -9.21 4.61 -36.99
N VAL A 101 -8.89 4.67 -38.29
CA VAL A 101 -9.00 5.90 -39.08
C VAL A 101 -10.47 6.27 -39.23
N LEU A 102 -10.80 7.50 -38.86
CA LEU A 102 -12.11 8.10 -39.06
C LEU A 102 -12.04 9.04 -40.26
N ILE A 103 -12.94 8.87 -41.24
CA ILE A 103 -13.03 9.74 -42.42
C ILE A 103 -14.40 10.38 -42.42
N ARG A 104 -14.44 11.70 -42.63
CA ARG A 104 -15.69 12.43 -42.81
C ARG A 104 -16.20 12.19 -44.22
N VAL A 105 -17.44 11.71 -44.33
CA VAL A 105 -18.14 11.52 -45.61
C VAL A 105 -19.27 12.55 -45.75
N PRO A 106 -19.68 12.88 -46.98
CA PRO A 106 -20.92 13.61 -47.22
C PRO A 106 -22.10 12.91 -46.55
N ARG A 107 -23.06 13.69 -46.04
CA ARG A 107 -24.24 13.15 -45.36
C ARG A 107 -25.07 12.31 -46.35
N HIS A 108 -25.04 10.99 -46.18
CA HIS A 108 -25.84 10.07 -47.00
C HIS A 108 -27.20 9.75 -46.35
N ASP A 109 -27.24 9.55 -45.02
CA ASP A 109 -28.46 9.21 -44.25
C ASP A 109 -28.62 10.10 -42.99
N GLU A 110 -29.82 10.13 -42.39
CA GLU A 110 -29.96 10.65 -41.03
C GLU A 110 -29.22 9.75 -40.04
N PRO A 111 -28.38 10.29 -39.15
CA PRO A 111 -27.74 9.49 -38.11
C PRO A 111 -28.78 8.89 -37.16
N ALA A 112 -28.48 7.72 -36.60
CA ALA A 112 -29.32 7.12 -35.57
C ALA A 112 -29.51 8.11 -34.41
N ARG A 113 -30.75 8.53 -34.16
CA ARG A 113 -31.08 9.42 -33.04
C ARG A 113 -31.12 8.59 -31.76
N LEU A 114 -30.16 8.85 -30.89
CA LEU A 114 -30.17 8.34 -29.53
C LEU A 114 -30.91 9.32 -28.63
N THR A 115 -31.66 8.81 -27.66
CA THR A 115 -32.20 9.63 -26.57
C THR A 115 -31.26 9.57 -25.37
N PHE A 116 -30.93 10.73 -24.83
CA PHE A 116 -30.17 10.92 -23.59
C PHE A 116 -31.03 11.57 -22.50
N GLU A 117 -32.35 11.49 -22.64
CA GLU A 117 -33.29 12.08 -21.69
C GLU A 117 -33.30 11.28 -20.38
N ASN A 118 -33.50 11.99 -19.26
CA ASN A 118 -33.64 11.42 -17.92
C ASN A 118 -32.51 10.45 -17.54
N PRO A 119 -31.22 10.85 -17.64
CA PRO A 119 -30.11 9.97 -17.26
C PRO A 119 -30.20 9.60 -15.78
N VAL A 120 -29.83 8.36 -15.44
CA VAL A 120 -29.58 7.98 -14.05
C VAL A 120 -28.24 8.58 -13.64
N VAL A 121 -28.25 9.51 -12.69
CA VAL A 121 -27.03 10.18 -12.21
C VAL A 121 -26.34 9.31 -11.17
N LEU A 122 -25.11 8.89 -11.47
CA LEU A 122 -24.24 8.12 -10.59
C LEU A 122 -23.25 9.06 -9.90
N ASN A 123 -23.50 9.33 -8.62
CA ASN A 123 -22.64 10.16 -7.76
C ASN A 123 -21.55 9.31 -7.13
N LEU A 124 -20.36 9.32 -7.71
CA LEU A 124 -19.26 8.44 -7.35
C LEU A 124 -18.23 9.18 -6.49
N ARG A 125 -17.89 8.63 -5.33
CA ARG A 125 -16.83 9.14 -4.46
C ARG A 125 -15.46 8.63 -4.89
N ASN A 126 -14.87 9.28 -5.89
CA ASN A 126 -13.53 8.92 -6.34
C ASN A 126 -12.44 9.29 -5.31
N ASP A 127 -12.76 10.16 -4.35
CA ASP A 127 -11.90 10.60 -3.26
C ASP A 127 -11.82 9.61 -2.08
N LEU A 128 -12.72 8.62 -2.03
CA LEU A 128 -12.76 7.61 -0.97
C LEU A 128 -13.39 6.31 -1.49
N ILE A 129 -12.60 5.26 -1.55
CA ILE A 129 -12.95 3.92 -2.01
C ILE A 129 -12.98 2.98 -0.81
N ILE A 130 -14.17 2.49 -0.49
CA ILE A 130 -14.44 1.59 0.63
C ILE A 130 -14.98 0.28 0.08
N GLY A 131 -14.33 -0.83 0.40
CA GLY A 131 -14.86 -2.13 -0.03
C GLY A 131 -14.01 -3.33 0.37
N PRO A 132 -14.60 -4.53 0.27
CA PRO A 132 -13.90 -5.78 0.55
C PRO A 132 -12.97 -6.16 -0.59
N ASN A 133 -11.92 -6.93 -0.29
CA ASN A 133 -11.04 -7.51 -1.30
C ASN A 133 -11.65 -8.72 -2.04
N GLY A 134 -12.71 -9.31 -1.48
CA GLY A 134 -13.47 -10.40 -2.09
C GLY A 134 -14.97 -10.07 -2.16
N PHE A 135 -15.65 -10.59 -3.18
CA PHE A 135 -17.09 -10.42 -3.39
C PHE A 135 -17.86 -11.68 -2.95
N HIS A 136 -17.67 -12.05 -1.68
CA HIS A 136 -18.27 -13.21 -1.05
C HIS A 136 -18.68 -12.87 0.39
N ARG A 137 -19.66 -13.62 0.92
CA ARG A 137 -20.03 -13.59 2.32
C ARG A 137 -19.21 -14.63 3.07
N GLU A 138 -18.50 -14.19 4.10
CA GLU A 138 -17.95 -15.08 5.12
C GLU A 138 -19.00 -15.35 6.21
N ASP A 139 -19.37 -16.62 6.39
CA ASP A 139 -20.14 -17.08 7.55
C ASP A 139 -19.22 -17.91 8.48
N PRO A 140 -18.72 -17.31 9.57
CA PRO A 140 -17.77 -17.98 10.46
C PRO A 140 -18.37 -19.15 11.23
N LYS A 141 -19.71 -19.32 11.25
CA LYS A 141 -20.39 -20.42 11.93
C LYS A 141 -20.69 -21.61 11.01
N ALA A 142 -20.37 -21.50 9.73
CA ALA A 142 -20.65 -22.54 8.75
C ALA A 142 -19.79 -23.81 8.99
N PRO A 143 -20.36 -25.02 8.82
CA PRO A 143 -19.68 -26.27 9.18
C PRO A 143 -18.63 -26.72 8.16
N THR A 144 -18.71 -26.26 6.90
CA THR A 144 -17.71 -26.56 5.87
C THR A 144 -17.05 -25.30 5.30
N LYS A 145 -15.85 -25.44 4.72
CA LYS A 145 -15.14 -24.33 4.06
C LYS A 145 -15.93 -23.75 2.86
N ALA A 146 -16.70 -24.56 2.16
CA ALA A 146 -17.53 -24.12 1.03
C ALA A 146 -18.78 -23.35 1.49
N GLU A 147 -19.34 -23.70 2.65
CA GLU A 147 -20.44 -22.93 3.25
C GLU A 147 -19.92 -21.68 3.97
N LYS A 148 -18.66 -21.72 4.44
CA LYS A 148 -17.98 -20.58 5.06
C LYS A 148 -17.82 -19.41 4.10
N TYR A 149 -17.57 -19.68 2.82
CA TYR A 149 -17.45 -18.65 1.78
C TYR A 149 -18.45 -18.92 0.68
N ARG A 150 -19.53 -18.14 0.65
CA ARG A 150 -20.53 -18.20 -0.42
C ARG A 150 -20.63 -16.89 -1.19
N PRO A 151 -21.06 -16.89 -2.45
CA PRO A 151 -21.42 -15.65 -3.13
C PRO A 151 -22.43 -14.83 -2.31
N CYS A 152 -22.28 -13.50 -2.31
CA CYS A 152 -23.30 -12.61 -1.77
C CYS A 152 -24.59 -12.71 -2.60
N THR A 153 -25.74 -12.54 -1.95
CA THR A 153 -27.03 -12.31 -2.63
C THR A 153 -27.17 -10.84 -3.04
N GLN A 154 -28.17 -10.53 -3.88
CA GLN A 154 -28.43 -9.14 -4.28
C GLN A 154 -28.76 -8.26 -3.06
N GLU A 155 -29.59 -8.73 -2.14
CA GLU A 155 -29.99 -7.99 -0.93
C GLU A 155 -28.79 -7.68 -0.03
N GLU A 156 -27.81 -8.59 0.01
CA GLU A 156 -26.58 -8.41 0.79
C GLU A 156 -25.68 -7.35 0.17
N VAL A 157 -25.55 -7.35 -1.16
CA VAL A 157 -24.83 -6.31 -1.88
C VAL A 157 -25.51 -4.96 -1.71
N GLU A 158 -26.84 -4.91 -1.74
CA GLU A 158 -27.61 -3.68 -1.45
C GLU A 158 -27.40 -3.20 -0.01
N ALA A 159 -27.33 -4.10 0.96
CA ALA A 159 -27.02 -3.76 2.35
C ALA A 159 -25.57 -3.26 2.53
N GLN A 160 -24.59 -3.82 1.80
CA GLN A 160 -23.20 -3.31 1.77
C GLN A 160 -23.13 -1.90 1.18
N MET A 161 -23.82 -1.64 0.06
CA MET A 161 -23.94 -0.31 -0.51
C MET A 161 -24.59 0.68 0.46
N ALA A 162 -25.68 0.27 1.13
CA ALA A 162 -26.37 1.10 2.12
C ALA A 162 -25.51 1.38 3.37
N ALA A 163 -24.59 0.47 3.72
CA ALA A 163 -23.60 0.69 4.77
C ALA A 163 -22.50 1.68 4.36
N GLY A 164 -22.38 1.99 3.07
CA GLY A 164 -21.45 2.97 2.50
C GLY A 164 -20.23 2.35 1.81
N MET A 165 -20.23 1.04 1.57
CA MET A 165 -19.25 0.44 0.66
C MET A 165 -19.55 0.88 -0.79
N ASN A 166 -18.51 1.21 -1.53
CA ASN A 166 -18.62 1.72 -2.89
C ASN A 166 -17.62 1.09 -3.86
N PHE A 167 -16.99 -0.03 -3.50
CA PHE A 167 -16.14 -0.81 -4.38
C PHE A 167 -16.50 -2.29 -4.30
N PHE A 168 -16.62 -2.92 -5.46
CA PHE A 168 -17.06 -4.30 -5.59
C PHE A 168 -16.28 -5.05 -6.68
N ALA A 169 -16.12 -6.36 -6.50
CA ALA A 169 -15.42 -7.24 -7.42
C ALA A 169 -16.33 -8.39 -7.91
N PRO A 170 -17.40 -8.11 -8.69
CA PRO A 170 -18.37 -9.14 -9.08
C PRO A 170 -17.69 -10.37 -9.72
N GLY A 171 -18.05 -11.57 -9.23
CA GLY A 171 -17.53 -12.84 -9.75
C GLY A 171 -18.30 -13.40 -10.96
N SER A 172 -19.44 -12.79 -11.31
CA SER A 172 -20.29 -13.21 -12.43
C SER A 172 -21.01 -12.04 -13.09
N ASN A 173 -21.52 -12.26 -14.32
CA ASN A 173 -22.34 -11.26 -15.02
C ASN A 173 -23.67 -10.97 -14.31
N GLU A 174 -24.21 -11.94 -13.57
CA GLU A 174 -25.40 -11.75 -12.74
C GLU A 174 -25.08 -10.75 -11.61
N GLN A 175 -24.00 -10.98 -10.87
CA GLN A 175 -23.57 -10.08 -9.80
C GLN A 175 -23.21 -8.68 -10.32
N LEU A 176 -22.61 -8.61 -11.52
CA LEU A 176 -22.36 -7.34 -12.19
C LEU A 176 -23.65 -6.54 -12.40
N SER A 177 -24.73 -7.21 -12.83
CA SER A 177 -26.01 -6.55 -13.10
C SER A 177 -26.59 -5.83 -11.86
N TRP A 178 -26.21 -6.26 -10.66
CA TRP A 178 -26.65 -5.65 -9.40
C TRP A 178 -25.98 -4.31 -9.12
N VAL A 179 -24.75 -4.08 -9.62
CA VAL A 179 -23.90 -2.92 -9.29
C VAL A 179 -23.57 -2.00 -10.47
N ILE A 180 -23.65 -2.48 -11.71
CA ILE A 180 -23.14 -1.78 -12.90
C ILE A 180 -23.78 -0.40 -13.14
N ASP A 181 -25.05 -0.25 -12.76
CA ASP A 181 -25.85 0.97 -12.88
C ASP A 181 -26.05 1.68 -11.52
N LYS A 182 -25.26 1.33 -10.50
CA LYS A 182 -25.32 1.90 -9.15
C LYS A 182 -24.17 2.90 -8.94
N PRO A 183 -24.28 3.85 -7.99
CA PRO A 183 -23.25 4.84 -7.71
C PRO A 183 -22.06 4.23 -6.92
N VAL A 184 -21.52 3.13 -7.42
CA VAL A 184 -20.42 2.37 -6.84
C VAL A 184 -19.46 1.95 -7.94
N PHE A 185 -18.20 1.76 -7.58
CA PHE A 185 -17.17 1.23 -8.46
C PHE A 185 -17.21 -0.29 -8.52
N PHE A 186 -16.90 -0.84 -9.70
CA PHE A 186 -16.70 -2.27 -9.88
C PHE A 186 -15.41 -2.56 -10.64
N HIS A 187 -14.82 -3.72 -10.38
CA HIS A 187 -13.75 -4.28 -11.20
C HIS A 187 -14.15 -5.65 -11.74
N MET A 188 -13.88 -5.87 -13.03
CA MET A 188 -14.05 -7.15 -13.72
C MET A 188 -13.30 -7.13 -15.06
N THR A 189 -13.24 -8.27 -15.75
CA THR A 189 -12.81 -8.35 -17.15
C THR A 189 -13.69 -7.47 -18.04
N PRO A 190 -13.13 -6.55 -18.82
CA PRO A 190 -13.93 -5.61 -19.60
C PRO A 190 -14.57 -6.25 -20.83
N SER A 191 -15.77 -5.76 -21.17
CA SER A 191 -16.40 -5.96 -22.47
C SER A 191 -16.15 -4.74 -23.37
N PHE A 192 -15.61 -4.94 -24.57
CA PHE A 192 -15.29 -3.86 -25.50
C PHE A 192 -16.46 -3.57 -26.46
N PRO A 193 -16.83 -2.30 -26.70
CA PRO A 193 -16.27 -1.10 -26.08
C PRO A 193 -16.97 -0.69 -24.77
N ASP A 194 -18.13 -1.28 -24.44
CA ASP A 194 -19.05 -0.81 -23.38
C ASP A 194 -18.38 -0.46 -22.06
N THR A 195 -17.58 -1.38 -21.50
CA THR A 195 -16.94 -1.18 -20.20
C THR A 195 -15.96 0.01 -20.20
N PHE A 196 -15.33 0.30 -21.34
CA PHE A 196 -14.37 1.41 -21.47
C PHE A 196 -15.05 2.79 -21.49
N TYR A 197 -16.38 2.85 -21.64
CA TYR A 197 -17.16 4.08 -21.54
C TYR A 197 -17.79 4.26 -20.15
N ARG A 198 -17.59 3.33 -19.21
CA ARG A 198 -18.17 3.42 -17.86
C ARG A 198 -17.17 4.05 -16.88
N SER A 199 -17.54 5.18 -16.27
CA SER A 199 -16.65 5.84 -15.29
C SER A 199 -16.60 5.15 -13.94
N ASN A 200 -17.54 4.24 -13.66
CA ASN A 200 -17.53 3.42 -12.45
C ASN A 200 -16.80 2.08 -12.61
N TRP A 201 -16.14 1.84 -13.74
CA TRP A 201 -15.25 0.70 -13.89
C TRP A 201 -13.82 1.06 -13.45
N ILE A 202 -13.26 0.27 -12.54
CA ILE A 202 -11.84 0.33 -12.18
C ILE A 202 -11.08 -0.69 -13.01
N ALA A 203 -10.17 -0.19 -13.85
CA ALA A 203 -9.38 -1.00 -14.75
C ALA A 203 -8.21 -1.68 -14.02
N GLY A 204 -8.08 -3.00 -14.21
CA GLY A 204 -6.94 -3.78 -13.72
C GLY A 204 -7.24 -4.62 -12.48
N PRO A 205 -6.21 -5.30 -11.94
CA PRO A 205 -6.33 -5.96 -10.64
C PRO A 205 -6.48 -4.92 -9.53
N MET A 206 -7.17 -5.30 -8.45
CA MET A 206 -7.38 -4.41 -7.31
C MET A 206 -6.04 -3.98 -6.67
N PHE A 207 -5.08 -4.91 -6.54
CA PHE A 207 -3.76 -4.65 -5.97
C PHE A 207 -2.71 -5.70 -6.39
N ILE A 208 -1.42 -5.37 -6.15
CA ILE A 208 -0.35 -6.34 -5.95
C ILE A 208 -0.28 -6.70 -4.47
N ASP A 209 -0.20 -7.99 -4.20
CA ASP A 209 -0.26 -8.56 -2.86
C ASP A 209 1.14 -8.68 -2.25
N GLU A 210 1.39 -7.96 -1.15
CA GLU A 210 2.55 -8.10 -0.29
C GLU A 210 3.91 -8.03 -1.02
N PRO A 211 4.18 -7.04 -1.90
CA PRO A 211 5.41 -7.05 -2.68
C PRO A 211 6.67 -7.00 -1.81
N SER A 212 6.64 -6.31 -0.65
CA SER A 212 7.80 -6.24 0.25
C SER A 212 7.91 -7.46 1.18
N VAL A 213 6.82 -7.91 1.81
CA VAL A 213 6.83 -9.15 2.62
C VAL A 213 7.25 -10.35 1.78
N ARG A 214 6.72 -10.46 0.55
CA ARG A 214 7.09 -11.55 -0.37
C ARG A 214 8.54 -11.45 -0.82
N LEU A 215 9.17 -10.27 -0.83
CA LEU A 215 10.62 -10.15 -1.03
C LEU A 215 11.38 -10.88 0.09
N GLY A 216 10.95 -10.70 1.34
CA GLY A 216 11.50 -11.40 2.50
C GLY A 216 11.27 -12.93 2.45
N TRP A 217 10.09 -13.38 2.02
CA TRP A 217 9.76 -14.81 1.98
C TRP A 217 10.33 -15.57 0.78
N SER A 218 10.50 -14.90 -0.37
CA SER A 218 11.01 -15.54 -1.59
C SER A 218 12.53 -15.69 -1.61
N GLY A 219 13.24 -15.13 -0.63
CA GLY A 219 14.70 -15.12 -0.61
C GLY A 219 15.31 -14.19 -1.67
N ASP A 220 14.50 -13.29 -2.24
CA ASP A 220 14.91 -12.32 -3.25
C ASP A 220 15.63 -11.10 -2.64
N ILE A 221 15.74 -11.01 -1.30
CA ILE A 221 16.69 -10.11 -0.63
C ILE A 221 18.10 -10.69 -0.81
N PRO A 222 19.10 -9.92 -1.26
CA PRO A 222 20.47 -10.39 -1.33
C PRO A 222 20.91 -10.97 0.02
N VAL A 223 21.31 -12.25 0.05
CA VAL A 223 21.65 -12.99 1.29
C VAL A 223 22.81 -12.35 2.08
N LYS A 224 23.58 -11.46 1.44
CA LYS A 224 24.66 -10.66 2.05
C LYS A 224 24.61 -9.24 1.49
N THR A 225 23.62 -8.47 1.95
CA THR A 225 23.55 -7.04 1.63
C THR A 225 24.76 -6.32 2.22
N THR A 226 25.50 -5.58 1.39
CA THR A 226 26.67 -4.79 1.85
C THR A 226 26.29 -3.37 2.28
N GLY A 227 25.04 -2.98 2.04
CA GLY A 227 24.51 -1.67 2.37
C GLY A 227 22.99 -1.60 2.15
N PRO A 228 22.32 -0.64 2.80
CA PRO A 228 20.86 -0.50 2.77
C PRO A 228 20.32 -0.14 1.38
N GLU A 229 21.15 0.48 0.52
CA GLU A 229 20.80 0.81 -0.85
C GLU A 229 20.41 -0.42 -1.70
N GLN A 230 20.95 -1.60 -1.38
CA GLN A 230 20.64 -2.84 -2.09
C GLN A 230 19.24 -3.34 -1.76
N VAL A 231 18.80 -3.20 -0.51
CA VAL A 231 17.44 -3.55 -0.08
C VAL A 231 16.43 -2.60 -0.71
N ALA A 232 16.72 -1.30 -0.65
CA ALA A 232 15.91 -0.27 -1.31
C ALA A 232 15.73 -0.55 -2.81
N GLU A 233 16.81 -0.92 -3.51
CA GLU A 233 16.73 -1.24 -4.93
C GLU A 233 16.01 -2.56 -5.21
N ALA A 234 16.20 -3.59 -4.38
CA ALA A 234 15.47 -4.85 -4.49
C ALA A 234 13.95 -4.63 -4.35
N LEU A 235 13.52 -3.79 -3.39
CA LEU A 235 12.12 -3.40 -3.25
C LEU A 235 11.59 -2.70 -4.51
N ARG A 236 12.36 -1.76 -5.07
CA ARG A 236 11.96 -1.07 -6.31
C ARG A 236 11.80 -2.04 -7.47
N GLN A 237 12.79 -2.90 -7.70
CA GLN A 237 12.79 -3.88 -8.79
C GLN A 237 11.64 -4.88 -8.64
N ARG A 238 11.36 -5.32 -7.41
CA ARG A 238 10.24 -6.22 -7.13
C ARG A 238 8.91 -5.59 -7.55
N VAL A 239 8.63 -4.37 -7.10
CA VAL A 239 7.40 -3.64 -7.48
C VAL A 239 7.36 -3.38 -9.00
N ALA A 240 8.45 -2.88 -9.59
CA ALA A 240 8.53 -2.60 -11.02
C ALA A 240 8.29 -3.85 -11.88
N SER A 241 8.68 -5.04 -11.41
CA SER A 241 8.44 -6.31 -12.11
C SER A 241 6.95 -6.65 -12.29
N HIS A 242 6.06 -6.08 -11.48
CA HIS A 242 4.62 -6.23 -11.63
C HIS A 242 4.01 -5.28 -12.68
N TYR A 243 4.75 -4.24 -13.08
CA TYR A 243 4.27 -3.16 -13.94
C TYR A 243 4.78 -3.26 -15.39
N THR A 244 5.41 -4.38 -15.75
CA THR A 244 5.80 -4.64 -17.14
C THR A 244 4.60 -4.59 -18.07
N VAL A 245 4.81 -4.07 -19.29
CA VAL A 245 3.75 -3.92 -20.30
C VAL A 245 3.04 -5.25 -20.54
N ASP A 246 3.78 -6.36 -20.66
CA ASP A 246 3.20 -7.67 -20.90
C ASP A 246 2.24 -8.15 -19.80
N ARG A 247 2.49 -7.76 -18.54
CA ARG A 247 1.59 -8.08 -17.41
C ARG A 247 0.37 -7.16 -17.35
N ARG A 248 0.50 -5.93 -17.87
CA ARG A 248 -0.58 -4.93 -17.86
C ARG A 248 -1.45 -4.98 -19.11
N ARG A 249 -1.03 -5.64 -20.19
CA ARG A 249 -1.78 -5.72 -21.44
C ARG A 249 -3.18 -6.30 -21.24
N ILE A 250 -4.19 -5.54 -21.65
CA ILE A 250 -5.60 -5.94 -21.59
C ILE A 250 -5.88 -6.91 -22.73
N LYS A 251 -6.31 -8.12 -22.39
CA LYS A 251 -6.74 -9.12 -23.37
C LYS A 251 -8.22 -8.91 -23.68
N LEU A 252 -8.50 -8.60 -24.95
CA LEU A 252 -9.88 -8.51 -25.46
C LEU A 252 -10.38 -9.88 -25.91
N ALA A 253 -11.70 -10.01 -26.05
CA ALA A 253 -12.31 -11.21 -26.59
C ALA A 253 -11.87 -11.48 -28.05
N ASN A 254 -11.86 -12.75 -28.45
CA ASN A 254 -11.57 -13.16 -29.82
C ASN A 254 -12.53 -12.43 -30.79
N ASN A 255 -11.99 -11.89 -31.89
CA ASN A 255 -12.68 -11.08 -32.92
C ASN A 255 -12.93 -9.60 -32.59
N VAL A 256 -12.45 -9.09 -31.46
CA VAL A 256 -12.41 -7.63 -31.24
C VAL A 256 -11.11 -7.07 -31.82
N ASP A 257 -11.25 -6.09 -32.72
CA ASP A 257 -10.13 -5.37 -33.33
C ASP A 257 -10.01 -3.97 -32.68
N PRO A 258 -9.05 -3.76 -31.77
CA PRO A 258 -8.83 -2.47 -31.13
C PRO A 258 -8.11 -1.46 -32.05
N GLY A 259 -7.80 -1.82 -33.30
CA GLY A 259 -7.03 -1.00 -34.21
C GLY A 259 -5.65 -0.70 -33.62
N THR A 260 -5.32 0.59 -33.53
CA THR A 260 -4.07 1.11 -32.98
C THR A 260 -4.13 1.47 -31.48
N LEU A 261 -5.18 1.05 -30.75
CA LEU A 261 -5.25 1.32 -29.31
C LEU A 261 -4.22 0.48 -28.54
N ASP A 262 -3.36 1.16 -27.78
CA ASP A 262 -2.54 0.55 -26.74
C ASP A 262 -3.37 0.42 -25.45
N LEU A 263 -3.87 -0.79 -25.21
CA LEU A 263 -4.72 -1.09 -24.06
C LEU A 263 -3.92 -1.82 -22.97
N ASP A 264 -3.38 -1.04 -22.05
CA ASP A 264 -2.73 -1.53 -20.85
C ASP A 264 -3.46 -1.05 -19.60
N TYR A 265 -3.64 -1.93 -18.62
CA TYR A 265 -4.12 -1.54 -17.29
C TYR A 265 -3.18 -0.50 -16.67
N PRO A 266 -3.68 0.43 -15.86
CA PRO A 266 -2.80 1.25 -15.02
C PRO A 266 -1.99 0.35 -14.08
N ASN A 267 -0.90 0.88 -13.52
CA ASN A 267 -0.19 0.20 -12.45
C ASN A 267 -1.18 -0.12 -11.33
N ALA A 268 -1.09 -1.32 -10.75
CA ALA A 268 -1.96 -1.73 -9.67
C ALA A 268 -1.51 -1.09 -8.35
N VAL A 269 -2.47 -0.82 -7.46
CA VAL A 269 -2.20 -0.40 -6.07
C VAL A 269 -1.35 -1.47 -5.38
N SER A 270 -0.45 -1.07 -4.49
CA SER A 270 0.22 -2.03 -3.62
C SER A 270 -0.53 -2.21 -2.31
N TRP A 271 -0.73 -3.46 -1.90
CA TRP A 271 -1.24 -3.80 -0.58
C TRP A 271 -0.13 -4.49 0.20
N ASP A 272 0.29 -3.93 1.33
CA ASP A 272 1.47 -4.41 2.04
C ASP A 272 1.40 -4.29 3.57
N THR A 273 2.05 -5.22 4.27
CA THR A 273 2.20 -5.15 5.72
C THR A 273 3.24 -4.10 6.11
N ASP A 274 4.36 -4.07 5.40
CA ASP A 274 5.51 -3.25 5.74
C ASP A 274 5.32 -1.81 5.23
N TYR A 275 4.51 -1.02 5.94
CA TYR A 275 4.16 0.37 5.59
C TYR A 275 5.38 1.28 5.37
N TRP A 276 6.50 0.97 6.04
CA TRP A 276 7.76 1.70 5.88
C TRP A 276 8.43 1.52 4.51
N SER A 277 8.04 0.49 3.75
CA SER A 277 8.54 0.28 2.38
C SER A 277 7.90 1.25 1.37
N ALA A 278 6.83 1.95 1.74
CA ALA A 278 6.00 2.75 0.84
C ALA A 278 6.80 3.69 -0.07
N TRP A 279 7.80 4.41 0.47
CA TRP A 279 8.67 5.30 -0.31
C TRP A 279 9.25 4.62 -1.55
N PHE A 280 9.79 3.42 -1.38
CA PHE A 280 10.46 2.66 -2.43
C PHE A 280 9.44 2.06 -3.41
N GLN A 281 8.23 1.74 -2.94
CA GLN A 281 7.15 1.29 -3.83
C GLN A 281 6.67 2.41 -4.76
N TYR A 282 6.48 3.64 -4.25
CA TYR A 282 6.17 4.79 -5.11
C TYR A 282 7.33 5.14 -6.05
N ALA A 283 8.57 5.03 -5.58
CA ALA A 283 9.74 5.22 -6.44
C ALA A 283 9.78 4.24 -7.63
N ALA A 284 9.16 3.06 -7.48
CA ALA A 284 8.99 2.07 -8.55
C ALA A 284 7.72 2.26 -9.41
N GLY A 285 6.93 3.30 -9.14
CA GLY A 285 5.75 3.65 -9.91
C GLY A 285 4.43 3.09 -9.38
N ALA A 286 4.37 2.62 -8.12
CA ALA A 286 3.10 2.30 -7.49
C ALA A 286 2.22 3.58 -7.44
N PRO A 287 0.97 3.54 -7.91
CA PRO A 287 0.08 4.71 -7.86
C PRO A 287 -0.45 4.94 -6.45
N ALA A 288 -0.49 3.88 -5.64
CA ALA A 288 -0.88 3.91 -4.25
C ALA A 288 -0.32 2.75 -3.46
N VAL A 289 -0.21 2.94 -2.15
CA VAL A 289 0.14 1.91 -1.16
C VAL A 289 -0.94 1.86 -0.08
N VAL A 290 -1.44 0.66 0.21
CA VAL A 290 -2.45 0.36 1.22
C VAL A 290 -1.82 -0.53 2.28
N HIS A 291 -1.86 -0.09 3.54
CA HIS A 291 -1.30 -0.86 4.65
C HIS A 291 -2.24 -1.97 5.14
N GLU A 292 -1.69 -3.16 5.46
CA GLU A 292 -2.35 -4.22 6.22
C GLU A 292 -2.52 -3.85 7.69
N GLY A 293 -3.62 -3.18 8.01
CA GLY A 293 -3.88 -2.69 9.37
C GLY A 293 -4.28 -3.79 10.34
N ARG A 294 -3.29 -4.46 10.94
CA ARG A 294 -3.43 -5.35 12.11
C ARG A 294 -3.28 -4.53 13.41
N TYR A 295 -4.13 -3.53 13.56
CA TYR A 295 -4.06 -2.57 14.65
C TYR A 295 -4.26 -3.23 16.03
N ILE A 296 -3.23 -3.16 16.87
CA ILE A 296 -3.21 -3.70 18.24
C ILE A 296 -2.41 -2.77 19.15
N GLY A 297 -2.60 -2.83 20.47
CA GLY A 297 -1.91 -1.92 21.39
C GLY A 297 -0.37 -1.95 21.30
N ARG A 298 0.23 -3.13 21.10
CA ARG A 298 1.67 -3.38 20.89
C ARG A 298 1.89 -4.67 20.07
N GLY A 299 2.94 -4.72 19.27
CA GLY A 299 3.25 -5.82 18.34
C GLY A 299 2.77 -5.57 16.91
N TYR A 300 3.00 -6.54 16.00
CA TYR A 300 2.49 -6.53 14.62
C TYR A 300 2.77 -5.22 13.86
N GLY A 301 4.03 -4.78 13.86
CA GLY A 301 4.46 -3.56 13.19
C GLY A 301 4.31 -2.28 14.03
N TRP A 302 4.00 -2.40 15.32
CA TRP A 302 4.13 -1.32 16.31
C TRP A 302 4.89 -1.83 17.55
N GLU A 303 6.22 -1.77 17.47
CA GLU A 303 7.14 -2.40 18.43
C GLU A 303 8.23 -1.41 18.90
N PRO A 304 7.85 -0.25 19.46
CA PRO A 304 8.81 0.76 19.93
C PRO A 304 9.81 0.21 20.95
N GLU A 305 9.44 -0.83 21.70
CA GLU A 305 10.31 -1.53 22.64
C GLU A 305 11.55 -2.13 21.96
N GLN A 306 11.48 -2.53 20.69
CA GLN A 306 12.64 -3.02 19.95
C GLN A 306 13.66 -1.90 19.65
N LEU A 307 13.23 -0.65 19.54
CA LEU A 307 14.12 0.48 19.30
C LEU A 307 14.65 1.06 20.61
N PHE A 308 13.80 1.21 21.62
CA PHE A 308 14.09 2.01 22.82
C PHE A 308 14.21 1.20 24.11
N GLY A 309 13.91 -0.09 24.10
CA GLY A 309 13.72 -0.87 25.33
C GLY A 309 12.34 -0.64 25.95
N ALA A 310 12.06 -1.29 27.08
CA ALA A 310 10.73 -1.28 27.70
C ALA A 310 10.42 0.00 28.52
N GLU A 311 11.43 0.74 28.96
CA GLU A 311 11.26 1.86 29.89
C GLU A 311 10.80 3.15 29.19
N GLY A 312 9.84 3.86 29.78
CA GLY A 312 9.41 5.19 29.31
C GLY A 312 8.40 5.19 28.17
N LEU A 313 7.94 4.00 27.75
CA LEU A 313 6.96 3.81 26.67
C LEU A 313 5.54 3.53 27.17
N GLU A 314 5.31 3.57 28.48
CA GLU A 314 4.06 3.12 29.14
C GLU A 314 2.86 3.98 28.72
N ASN A 315 3.11 5.20 28.27
CA ASN A 315 2.09 6.18 27.92
C ASN A 315 1.82 6.29 26.40
N LEU A 316 2.41 5.45 25.54
CA LEU A 316 2.05 5.48 24.10
C LEU A 316 0.65 4.90 23.90
N THR A 317 -0.18 5.67 23.21
CA THR A 317 -1.59 5.39 22.96
C THR A 317 -1.81 4.67 21.63
N ASN A 318 -3.04 4.18 21.43
CA ASN A 318 -3.49 3.66 20.14
C ASN A 318 -3.45 4.71 19.02
N GLU A 319 -3.67 5.99 19.35
CA GLU A 319 -3.59 7.06 18.35
C GLU A 319 -2.16 7.28 17.88
N ASP A 320 -1.18 7.17 18.79
CA ASP A 320 0.24 7.25 18.43
C ASP A 320 0.61 6.17 17.42
N GLN A 321 0.10 4.94 17.60
CA GLN A 321 0.27 3.88 16.62
C GLN A 321 -0.28 4.32 15.25
N TYR A 322 -1.58 4.62 15.14
CA TYR A 322 -2.19 4.92 13.84
C TYR A 322 -1.47 6.07 13.15
N HIS A 323 -1.16 7.13 13.89
CA HIS A 323 -0.52 8.30 13.32
C HIS A 323 0.87 7.96 12.77
N CYS A 324 1.68 7.20 13.52
CA CYS A 324 3.00 6.77 13.06
C CYS A 324 2.94 5.86 11.83
N LEU A 325 2.10 4.82 11.83
CA LEU A 325 2.03 3.89 10.69
C LEU A 325 1.58 4.62 9.41
N LEU A 326 0.53 5.45 9.53
CA LEU A 326 -0.06 6.16 8.39
C LEU A 326 0.80 7.33 7.89
N ALA A 327 1.68 7.89 8.74
CA ALA A 327 2.62 8.95 8.37
C ALA A 327 3.68 8.52 7.33
N PHE A 328 4.07 7.24 7.31
CA PHE A 328 4.91 6.70 6.23
C PHE A 328 4.20 6.71 4.88
N LEU A 329 2.93 6.27 4.88
CA LEU A 329 2.11 6.18 3.67
C LEU A 329 1.81 7.57 3.09
N ARG A 330 1.37 8.50 3.95
CA ARG A 330 1.06 9.88 3.53
C ARG A 330 2.31 10.62 3.04
N GLY A 331 3.43 10.52 3.77
CA GLY A 331 4.69 11.15 3.41
C GLY A 331 5.19 10.71 2.03
N ALA A 332 5.21 9.40 1.80
CA ALA A 332 5.58 8.85 0.51
C ALA A 332 4.59 9.24 -0.60
N ALA A 333 3.28 9.12 -0.36
CA ALA A 333 2.27 9.51 -1.35
C ALA A 333 2.40 11.00 -1.75
N ARG A 334 2.62 11.89 -0.79
CA ARG A 334 2.87 13.33 -1.03
C ARG A 334 4.10 13.56 -1.90
N ALA A 335 5.19 12.81 -1.65
CA ALA A 335 6.45 12.96 -2.38
C ALA A 335 6.40 12.53 -3.85
N PHE A 336 5.46 11.65 -4.21
CA PHE A 336 5.31 11.09 -5.56
C PHE A 336 4.00 11.47 -6.25
N GLY A 337 3.12 12.23 -5.59
CA GLY A 337 1.80 12.60 -6.11
C GLY A 337 0.85 11.39 -6.21
N GLY A 338 1.06 10.38 -5.38
CA GLY A 338 0.24 9.16 -5.32
C GLY A 338 -0.93 9.28 -4.34
N ASP A 339 -1.76 8.24 -4.33
CA ASP A 339 -2.81 8.04 -3.33
C ASP A 339 -2.38 7.02 -2.30
N TRP A 340 -3.03 6.90 -1.15
CA TRP A 340 -2.68 5.86 -0.18
C TRP A 340 -3.91 5.37 0.57
N GLY A 341 -3.76 4.32 1.38
CA GLY A 341 -4.86 3.84 2.20
C GLY A 341 -4.44 2.89 3.30
N THR A 342 -5.44 2.32 3.95
CA THR A 342 -5.27 1.24 4.91
C THR A 342 -6.38 0.23 4.75
N SER A 343 -6.14 -0.96 5.27
CA SER A 343 -7.14 -1.99 5.46
C SER A 343 -7.33 -2.29 6.95
N VAL A 344 -8.36 -3.06 7.28
CA VAL A 344 -8.51 -3.68 8.60
C VAL A 344 -8.51 -5.20 8.45
N TYR A 345 -7.75 -5.84 9.33
CA TYR A 345 -7.61 -7.29 9.39
C TYR A 345 -8.31 -7.86 10.63
N PRO A 346 -8.81 -9.11 10.56
CA PRO A 346 -9.46 -9.73 11.70
C PRO A 346 -8.52 -9.99 12.88
N GLU A 347 -7.22 -10.13 12.64
CA GLU A 347 -6.19 -10.33 13.66
C GLU A 347 -5.95 -9.09 14.53
N GLY A 348 -6.39 -7.91 14.10
CA GLY A 348 -6.34 -6.67 14.89
C GLY A 348 -7.45 -6.58 15.95
N ASP A 349 -7.25 -5.71 16.95
CA ASP A 349 -8.25 -5.42 17.98
C ASP A 349 -9.52 -4.83 17.34
N PRO A 350 -10.71 -5.47 17.50
CA PRO A 350 -11.96 -4.96 16.97
C PRO A 350 -12.28 -3.52 17.34
N LYS A 351 -11.90 -3.07 18.55
CA LYS A 351 -12.17 -1.71 19.04
C LYS A 351 -11.33 -0.65 18.32
N MET A 352 -10.24 -1.05 17.66
CA MET A 352 -9.29 -0.17 17.00
C MET A 352 -9.63 0.04 15.51
N ARG A 353 -10.47 -0.80 14.92
CA ARG A 353 -10.80 -0.77 13.47
C ARG A 353 -11.40 0.57 13.04
N VAL A 354 -12.50 1.00 13.67
CA VAL A 354 -13.18 2.24 13.31
C VAL A 354 -12.30 3.48 13.56
N PRO A 355 -11.66 3.65 14.74
CA PRO A 355 -10.73 4.76 14.98
C PRO A 355 -9.59 4.85 13.97
N ALA A 356 -8.98 3.72 13.60
CA ALA A 356 -7.88 3.69 12.63
C ALA A 356 -8.33 4.13 11.22
N LEU A 357 -9.50 3.65 10.76
CA LEU A 357 -10.07 4.05 9.47
C LEU A 357 -10.47 5.54 9.44
N ILE A 358 -11.02 6.06 10.54
CA ILE A 358 -11.31 7.49 10.69
C ILE A 358 -10.01 8.31 10.62
N LYS A 359 -8.97 7.91 11.36
CA LYS A 359 -7.68 8.59 11.33
C LYS A 359 -7.08 8.59 9.91
N ALA A 360 -7.17 7.47 9.19
CA ALA A 360 -6.72 7.38 7.82
C ALA A 360 -7.48 8.33 6.88
N TYR A 361 -8.81 8.39 7.00
CA TYR A 361 -9.64 9.35 6.27
C TYR A 361 -9.22 10.79 6.55
N ASP A 362 -9.08 11.17 7.82
CA ASP A 362 -8.68 12.53 8.21
C ASP A 362 -7.28 12.90 7.70
N MET A 363 -6.39 11.91 7.57
CA MET A 363 -5.03 12.12 7.09
C MET A 363 -4.89 12.15 5.57
N GLY A 364 -5.90 11.82 4.78
CA GLY A 364 -5.77 11.84 3.31
C GLY A 364 -5.98 10.52 2.58
N ALA A 365 -6.22 9.41 3.28
CA ALA A 365 -6.38 8.08 2.67
C ALA A 365 -7.50 8.07 1.63
N ARG A 366 -7.23 7.52 0.44
CA ARG A 366 -8.23 7.25 -0.60
C ARG A 366 -8.84 5.87 -0.44
N TYR A 367 -8.11 4.87 0.06
CA TYR A 367 -8.57 3.49 0.13
C TYR A 367 -8.78 3.02 1.57
N LEU A 368 -9.96 2.46 1.86
CA LEU A 368 -10.29 1.80 3.13
C LEU A 368 -10.82 0.40 2.82
N TRP A 369 -10.00 -0.63 3.05
CA TRP A 369 -10.32 -1.98 2.59
C TRP A 369 -10.56 -2.98 3.73
N PHE A 370 -11.31 -4.04 3.42
CA PHE A 370 -11.53 -5.17 4.32
C PHE A 370 -10.84 -6.42 3.76
N TRP A 371 -10.07 -7.11 4.59
CA TRP A 371 -9.54 -8.43 4.26
C TRP A 371 -10.56 -9.51 4.64
N THR A 372 -11.23 -10.09 3.63
CA THR A 372 -12.40 -10.98 3.82
C THR A 372 -12.10 -12.47 3.70
N PHE A 373 -10.81 -12.84 3.72
CA PHE A 373 -10.35 -14.24 3.60
C PHE A 373 -9.87 -14.85 4.93
N ALA A 374 -10.23 -14.26 6.08
CA ALA A 374 -9.74 -14.69 7.38
C ALA A 374 -10.84 -14.69 8.46
N PRO A 375 -10.81 -15.68 9.39
CA PRO A 375 -11.83 -15.80 10.43
C PRO A 375 -11.95 -14.50 11.24
N ASN A 376 -13.18 -14.05 11.51
CA ASN A 376 -13.55 -12.87 12.31
C ASN A 376 -13.65 -11.51 11.57
N MET A 377 -13.47 -11.47 10.24
CA MET A 377 -13.94 -10.37 9.41
C MET A 377 -15.24 -10.80 8.73
N SER A 378 -16.29 -11.02 9.53
CA SER A 378 -17.58 -11.47 9.00
C SER A 378 -18.29 -10.34 8.26
N TYR A 379 -19.22 -10.72 7.39
CA TYR A 379 -20.10 -9.77 6.70
C TYR A 379 -20.76 -8.75 7.64
N ASP A 380 -21.23 -9.18 8.81
CA ASP A 380 -21.87 -8.28 9.77
C ASP A 380 -20.89 -7.25 10.36
N VAL A 381 -19.63 -7.67 10.60
CA VAL A 381 -18.57 -6.78 11.07
C VAL A 381 -18.22 -5.74 10.00
N GLU A 382 -18.11 -6.15 8.73
CA GLU A 382 -17.83 -5.23 7.64
C GLU A 382 -18.95 -4.17 7.52
N LEU A 383 -20.22 -4.57 7.65
CA LEU A 383 -21.35 -3.64 7.65
C LEU A 383 -21.31 -2.67 8.84
N GLU A 384 -21.01 -3.17 10.04
CA GLU A 384 -20.91 -2.34 11.25
C GLU A 384 -19.81 -1.27 11.10
N VAL A 385 -18.61 -1.70 10.72
CA VAL A 385 -17.45 -0.81 10.54
C VAL A 385 -17.74 0.20 9.41
N SER A 386 -18.25 -0.27 8.27
CA SER A 386 -18.57 0.60 7.14
C SER A 386 -19.63 1.65 7.49
N ARG A 387 -20.70 1.29 8.23
CA ARG A 387 -21.70 2.26 8.70
C ARG A 387 -21.11 3.32 9.62
N ALA A 388 -20.24 2.90 10.55
CA ALA A 388 -19.62 3.83 11.49
C ALA A 388 -18.71 4.83 10.78
N VAL A 389 -17.85 4.34 9.87
CA VAL A 389 -16.96 5.19 9.05
C VAL A 389 -17.78 6.09 8.13
N SER A 390 -18.79 5.56 7.43
CA SER A 390 -19.61 6.33 6.50
C SER A 390 -20.41 7.43 7.19
N LYS A 391 -20.91 7.17 8.41
CA LYS A 391 -21.51 8.20 9.26
C LYS A 391 -20.50 9.31 9.56
N TYR A 392 -19.30 8.96 10.02
CA TYR A 392 -18.27 9.95 10.31
C TYR A 392 -17.92 10.79 9.08
N VAL A 393 -17.72 10.14 7.93
CA VAL A 393 -17.40 10.78 6.64
C VAL A 393 -18.49 11.75 6.18
N ALA A 394 -19.77 11.41 6.40
CA ALA A 394 -20.88 12.30 6.09
C ALA A 394 -20.93 13.53 7.00
N ASP A 395 -20.62 13.35 8.29
CA ASP A 395 -20.59 14.41 9.28
C ASP A 395 -19.32 15.30 9.16
N HIS A 396 -18.24 14.77 8.54
CA HIS A 396 -16.93 15.42 8.41
C HIS A 396 -16.42 15.36 6.96
N PRO A 397 -17.05 16.10 6.01
CA PRO A 397 -16.53 16.19 4.65
C PRO A 397 -15.11 16.79 4.65
N ARG A 398 -14.23 16.29 3.78
CA ARG A 398 -12.84 16.73 3.69
C ARG A 398 -12.45 17.15 2.27
N ASP A 399 -11.50 18.06 2.18
CA ASP A 399 -10.64 18.17 1.00
C ASP A 399 -9.50 17.16 1.14
N ARG A 400 -9.55 16.09 0.35
CA ARG A 400 -8.53 15.04 0.36
C ARG A 400 -7.13 15.58 0.01
N GLN A 401 -7.02 16.50 -0.95
CA GLN A 401 -5.73 17.04 -1.38
C GLN A 401 -5.09 17.88 -0.27
N ALA A 402 -5.89 18.66 0.44
CA ALA A 402 -5.44 19.39 1.62
C ALA A 402 -5.04 18.42 2.75
N ALA A 403 -5.88 17.42 3.05
CA ALA A 403 -5.62 16.42 4.08
C ALA A 403 -4.31 15.63 3.84
N SER A 404 -4.08 15.18 2.60
CA SER A 404 -2.85 14.47 2.20
C SER A 404 -1.58 15.32 2.30
N LYS A 405 -1.70 16.65 2.45
CA LYS A 405 -0.59 17.60 2.60
C LYS A 405 -0.53 18.23 4.00
N ALA A 406 -1.36 17.77 4.93
CA ALA A 406 -1.48 18.37 6.26
C ALA A 406 -0.27 18.13 7.19
N GLY A 407 0.66 17.23 6.81
CA GLY A 407 1.92 17.04 7.53
C GLY A 407 2.75 18.33 7.57
N ARG A 408 3.06 18.81 8.77
CA ARG A 408 3.84 20.04 9.01
C ARG A 408 5.33 19.76 9.15
N VAL A 409 5.68 18.61 9.73
CA VAL A 409 7.06 18.15 9.91
C VAL A 409 7.33 16.95 9.00
N GLY A 410 8.39 17.00 8.20
CA GLY A 410 8.90 15.86 7.45
C GLY A 410 10.11 15.26 8.15
N ILE A 411 10.07 13.98 8.52
CA ILE A 411 11.16 13.25 9.18
C ILE A 411 11.80 12.32 8.16
N ALA A 412 12.99 12.66 7.70
CA ALA A 412 13.67 11.97 6.61
C ALA A 412 14.75 11.02 7.12
N LEU A 413 14.65 9.75 6.73
CA LEU A 413 15.74 8.76 6.85
C LEU A 413 16.81 8.99 5.77
N PRO A 414 18.06 8.55 5.98
CA PRO A 414 19.08 8.67 4.95
C PRO A 414 18.70 7.89 3.67
N PRO A 415 19.23 8.28 2.49
CA PRO A 415 18.96 7.57 1.24
C PRO A 415 19.22 6.07 1.35
N GLY A 416 18.28 5.28 0.82
CA GLY A 416 18.36 3.81 0.83
C GLY A 416 18.03 3.15 2.17
N HIS A 417 17.92 3.89 3.28
CA HIS A 417 17.61 3.32 4.58
C HIS A 417 16.11 3.09 4.71
N VAL A 418 15.68 1.84 4.58
CA VAL A 418 14.30 1.44 4.85
C VAL A 418 14.14 1.21 6.35
N PHE A 419 13.18 1.89 6.98
CA PHE A 419 12.90 1.70 8.40
C PHE A 419 12.48 0.25 8.72
N SER A 420 12.76 -0.19 9.94
CA SER A 420 12.27 -1.39 10.61
C SER A 420 12.34 -1.16 12.13
N TRP A 421 11.54 -1.88 12.91
CA TRP A 421 11.63 -1.87 14.38
C TRP A 421 12.93 -2.48 14.91
N SER A 422 13.59 -3.32 14.11
CA SER A 422 14.91 -3.87 14.43
C SER A 422 16.08 -2.98 13.98
N GLY A 423 15.84 -1.87 13.26
CA GLY A 423 16.88 -1.02 12.68
C GLY A 423 16.59 -0.66 11.23
N THR A 424 17.60 -0.64 10.37
CA THR A 424 17.38 -0.48 8.92
C THR A 424 17.16 -1.86 8.31
N TRP A 425 16.07 -2.05 7.56
CA TRP A 425 15.70 -3.35 7.02
C TRP A 425 16.82 -3.94 6.16
N GLY A 426 17.12 -5.21 6.42
CA GLY A 426 18.13 -6.01 5.73
C GLY A 426 19.55 -5.71 6.20
N MET A 427 19.72 -4.89 7.24
CA MET A 427 20.97 -4.68 7.95
C MET A 427 20.87 -5.21 9.38
N GLU A 428 21.99 -5.62 9.96
CA GLU A 428 22.04 -5.95 11.38
C GLU A 428 21.91 -4.66 12.22
N ARG A 429 21.15 -4.73 13.31
CA ARG A 429 20.86 -3.57 14.16
C ARG A 429 22.12 -2.81 14.57
N GLU A 430 23.10 -3.55 15.08
CA GLU A 430 24.35 -3.00 15.63
C GLU A 430 25.44 -2.78 14.57
N GLN A 431 25.19 -3.20 13.32
CA GLN A 431 26.08 -2.89 12.22
C GLN A 431 26.09 -1.37 12.00
N ARG A 432 27.29 -0.82 11.86
CA ARG A 432 27.49 0.60 11.62
C ARG A 432 27.34 0.93 10.14
N SER A 433 26.67 2.04 9.86
CA SER A 433 26.65 2.66 8.55
C SER A 433 28.04 3.20 8.19
N ARG A 434 28.23 3.65 6.94
CA ARG A 434 29.46 4.35 6.52
C ARG A 434 29.72 5.64 7.31
N GLY A 435 28.68 6.25 7.88
CA GLY A 435 28.79 7.44 8.73
C GLY A 435 29.16 7.12 10.18
N GLY A 436 29.08 5.85 10.58
CA GLY A 436 29.50 5.39 11.91
C GLY A 436 28.37 5.18 12.91
N ALA A 437 27.15 5.66 12.70
CA ALA A 437 26.02 5.29 13.55
C ALA A 437 25.53 3.87 13.25
N SER A 438 24.96 3.19 14.25
CA SER A 438 24.31 1.90 14.03
C SER A 438 23.03 2.07 13.23
N PHE A 439 22.62 1.03 12.49
CA PHE A 439 21.35 1.05 11.79
C PHE A 439 20.14 1.06 12.74
N GLY A 440 20.30 0.54 13.96
CA GLY A 440 19.36 0.70 15.06
C GLY A 440 19.16 2.16 15.46
N ASP A 441 20.26 2.88 15.68
CA ASP A 441 20.27 4.29 16.08
C ASP A 441 19.60 5.20 15.05
N ILE A 442 19.84 4.96 13.76
CA ILE A 442 19.22 5.73 12.67
C ILE A 442 17.68 5.58 12.69
N SER A 443 17.17 4.35 12.83
CA SER A 443 15.72 4.10 12.91
C SER A 443 15.11 4.62 14.21
N ALA A 444 15.83 4.48 15.33
CA ALA A 444 15.42 5.00 16.63
C ALA A 444 15.28 6.54 16.59
N ALA A 445 16.25 7.24 16.00
CA ALA A 445 16.22 8.70 15.86
C ALA A 445 15.00 9.18 15.07
N ALA A 446 14.70 8.54 13.94
CA ALA A 446 13.54 8.87 13.13
C ALA A 446 12.22 8.63 13.90
N MET A 447 12.05 7.43 14.46
CA MET A 447 10.82 7.09 15.19
C MET A 447 10.63 7.96 16.44
N TRP A 448 11.72 8.35 17.10
CA TRP A 448 11.69 9.25 18.25
C TRP A 448 11.12 10.63 17.89
N GLU A 449 11.45 11.18 16.70
CA GLU A 449 10.80 12.38 16.16
C GLU A 449 9.30 12.19 15.96
N GLY A 450 8.89 11.06 15.38
CA GLY A 450 7.48 10.75 15.16
C GLY A 450 6.69 10.71 16.47
N ILE A 451 7.22 10.00 17.48
CA ILE A 451 6.58 9.90 18.80
C ILE A 451 6.43 11.28 19.45
N LEU A 452 7.46 12.13 19.46
CA LEU A 452 7.33 13.46 20.07
C LEU A 452 6.39 14.37 19.27
N CYS A 453 6.37 14.29 17.94
CA CYS A 453 5.40 15.03 17.13
C CYS A 453 3.97 14.58 17.45
N SER A 454 3.73 13.26 17.51
CA SER A 454 2.44 12.68 17.87
C SER A 454 1.96 13.18 19.24
N ARG A 455 2.81 13.09 20.27
CA ARG A 455 2.49 13.54 21.64
C ARG A 455 2.23 15.04 21.76
N LYS A 456 2.81 15.85 20.88
CA LYS A 456 2.57 17.30 20.82
C LYS A 456 1.39 17.67 19.91
N GLY A 457 0.71 16.69 19.30
CA GLY A 457 -0.36 16.94 18.33
C GLY A 457 0.13 17.64 17.07
N ILE A 458 1.41 17.52 16.72
CA ILE A 458 1.99 18.11 15.52
C ILE A 458 1.88 17.08 14.39
N PRO A 459 1.16 17.35 13.28
CA PRO A 459 1.12 16.45 12.14
C PRO A 459 2.50 16.29 11.50
N PHE A 460 2.91 15.05 11.26
CA PHE A 460 4.22 14.72 10.69
C PHE A 460 4.13 13.60 9.66
N ASP A 461 5.17 13.47 8.83
CA ASP A 461 5.32 12.44 7.83
C ASP A 461 6.72 11.83 7.89
N PHE A 462 6.85 10.55 7.57
CA PHE A 462 8.15 9.93 7.36
C PHE A 462 8.53 9.95 5.88
N LEU A 463 9.81 10.23 5.60
CA LEU A 463 10.37 10.49 4.28
C LEU A 463 11.73 9.81 4.13
N VAL A 464 12.30 9.90 2.93
CA VAL A 464 13.72 9.62 2.66
C VAL A 464 14.37 10.91 2.15
N ASP A 465 15.61 11.18 2.59
CA ASP A 465 16.35 12.42 2.27
C ASP A 465 16.79 12.47 0.79
N GLU A 466 15.83 12.70 -0.09
CA GLU A 466 16.03 12.96 -1.52
C GLU A 466 15.79 14.45 -1.83
N PRO A 467 16.39 15.01 -2.90
CA PRO A 467 16.21 16.42 -3.25
C PRO A 467 14.75 16.89 -3.28
N ARG A 468 13.84 16.03 -3.75
CA ARG A 468 12.40 16.31 -3.86
C ARG A 468 11.74 16.76 -2.56
N ILE A 469 12.22 16.32 -1.39
CA ILE A 469 11.52 16.59 -0.13
C ILE A 469 11.60 18.06 0.29
N ARG A 470 12.59 18.78 -0.24
CA ARG A 470 12.76 20.22 0.01
C ARG A 470 11.61 21.05 -0.56
N ASP A 471 10.99 20.58 -1.65
CA ASP A 471 9.92 21.31 -2.35
C ASP A 471 8.51 20.84 -1.97
N LEU A 472 8.38 19.91 -1.02
CA LEU A 472 7.07 19.37 -0.63
C LEU A 472 6.25 20.31 0.25
N GLY A 473 6.84 21.40 0.74
CA GLY A 473 6.14 22.42 1.53
C GLY A 473 5.91 22.03 2.98
N TYR A 474 6.80 21.22 3.58
CA TYR A 474 6.84 21.04 5.03
C TYR A 474 7.31 22.33 5.70
N GLU A 475 6.74 22.67 6.85
CA GLU A 475 7.20 23.81 7.66
C GLU A 475 8.59 23.55 8.26
N ARG A 476 8.91 22.28 8.50
CA ARG A 476 10.18 21.83 9.03
C ARG A 476 10.55 20.45 8.49
N LEU A 477 11.83 20.28 8.16
CA LEU A 477 12.42 18.98 7.89
C LEU A 477 13.35 18.60 9.05
N VAL A 478 13.21 17.37 9.51
CA VAL A 478 14.15 16.70 10.41
C VAL A 478 14.85 15.61 9.62
N ILE A 479 16.13 15.78 9.34
CA ILE A 479 16.90 14.89 8.49
C ILE A 479 17.85 14.09 9.37
N VAL A 480 17.59 12.79 9.49
CA VAL A 480 18.48 11.85 10.15
C VAL A 480 19.60 11.51 9.18
N ARG A 481 20.85 11.73 9.60
CA ARG A 481 22.05 11.46 8.82
C ARG A 481 22.59 10.06 9.15
N ALA A 482 23.34 9.49 8.21
CA ALA A 482 23.92 8.16 8.38
C ALA A 482 24.98 8.12 9.51
N ASP A 483 25.56 9.26 9.89
CA ASP A 483 26.48 9.38 11.02
C ASP A 483 25.75 9.53 12.38
N GLY A 484 24.42 9.45 12.39
CA GLY A 484 23.58 9.59 13.58
C GLY A 484 23.27 11.04 13.93
N ASN A 485 23.85 12.03 13.26
CA ASN A 485 23.46 13.42 13.49
C ASN A 485 22.06 13.68 12.93
N MET A 486 21.33 14.62 13.52
CA MET A 486 20.07 15.09 12.97
C MET A 486 20.19 16.57 12.62
N GLU A 487 19.81 16.91 11.40
CA GLU A 487 19.71 18.28 10.95
C GLU A 487 18.25 18.70 10.96
N VAL A 488 17.95 19.86 11.54
CA VAL A 488 16.58 20.38 11.61
C VAL A 488 16.51 21.71 10.90
N VAL A 489 15.66 21.80 9.87
CA VAL A 489 15.55 22.98 9.00
C VAL A 489 14.10 23.45 8.90
N PRO A 490 13.75 24.65 9.40
CA PRO A 490 14.56 25.49 10.28
C PRO A 490 14.72 24.86 11.68
N PRO A 491 15.77 25.20 12.45
CA PRO A 491 15.98 24.67 13.79
C PRO A 491 14.75 24.82 14.71
N TRP A 492 14.67 23.96 15.73
CA TRP A 492 13.66 24.10 16.77
C TRP A 492 13.95 25.35 17.62
N SER A 493 12.92 26.14 17.91
CA SER A 493 13.03 27.30 18.81
C SER A 493 12.99 26.91 20.29
N GLU A 494 12.59 25.68 20.61
CA GLU A 494 12.41 25.16 21.97
C GLU A 494 13.10 23.80 22.11
N THR A 495 13.48 23.45 23.34
CA THR A 495 14.00 22.10 23.64
C THR A 495 12.95 21.03 23.28
N ARG A 496 13.31 20.13 22.36
CA ARG A 496 12.34 19.22 21.72
C ARG A 496 11.81 18.15 22.68
N ALA A 497 12.68 17.62 23.53
CA ALA A 497 12.34 16.65 24.56
C ALA A 497 11.93 17.32 25.88
N ALA A 498 11.09 16.64 26.67
CA ALA A 498 10.74 17.09 28.01
C ALA A 498 12.01 17.25 28.87
N LYS A 499 12.00 18.17 29.84
CA LYS A 499 13.14 18.40 30.72
C LYS A 499 13.53 17.08 31.41
N GLY A 500 14.69 16.52 31.08
CA GLY A 500 15.18 15.24 31.61
C GLY A 500 15.11 14.04 30.66
N LEU A 501 14.64 14.20 29.41
CA LEU A 501 14.75 13.17 28.38
C LEU A 501 15.76 13.59 27.32
N GLU A 502 16.81 12.79 27.12
CA GLU A 502 17.87 13.03 26.15
C GLU A 502 18.05 11.76 25.30
N LEU A 503 18.04 11.91 23.97
CA LEU A 503 18.30 10.81 23.04
C LEU A 503 19.80 10.86 22.69
N SER A 504 20.58 9.88 23.14
CA SER A 504 22.01 9.75 22.78
C SER A 504 22.19 8.63 21.76
N LEU A 505 22.78 8.93 20.60
CA LEU A 505 23.13 7.95 19.57
C LEU A 505 24.64 7.64 19.66
N ASP A 506 25.04 6.39 19.48
CA ASP A 506 26.39 5.94 19.74
C ASP A 506 27.36 6.35 18.62
N GLY A 507 28.01 7.50 18.82
CA GLY A 507 29.09 8.03 17.99
C GLY A 507 30.45 7.34 18.15
N GLY A 508 30.46 6.04 18.50
CA GLY A 508 31.64 5.20 18.72
C GLY A 508 32.89 5.64 17.96
N SER A 509 33.96 5.86 18.73
CA SER A 509 35.31 6.04 18.21
C SER A 509 35.71 4.83 17.39
N ALA A 510 35.97 5.03 16.10
CA ALA A 510 36.65 4.04 15.28
C ALA A 510 38.04 3.74 15.89
N PRO A 511 38.57 2.51 15.77
CA PRO A 511 39.99 2.34 15.53
C PRO A 511 40.26 2.90 14.12
N ASP A 512 40.58 4.20 14.08
CA ASP A 512 41.41 4.90 13.10
C ASP A 512 41.17 4.60 11.60
N ILE A 513 40.37 5.43 10.87
CA ILE A 513 40.71 6.04 9.55
C ILE A 513 39.83 7.30 9.28
N SER A 514 40.53 8.40 8.96
CA SER A 514 40.12 9.70 8.38
C SER A 514 39.57 10.78 9.33
N LYS A 515 40.26 11.94 9.31
CA LYS A 515 39.99 13.15 10.08
C LYS A 515 38.61 13.70 9.74
N ARG A 516 37.77 13.89 10.77
CA ARG A 516 36.45 14.53 10.70
C ARG A 516 36.58 16.05 10.53
N ASP A 517 35.66 16.59 9.74
CA ASP A 517 35.43 18.01 9.40
C ASP A 517 34.99 18.82 10.64
N ASP A 518 35.41 20.07 10.73
CA ASP A 518 35.31 20.97 11.90
C ASP A 518 34.07 21.90 11.87
N GLY A 519 32.99 21.46 11.23
CA GLY A 519 31.73 22.19 11.15
C GLY A 519 31.06 22.43 12.51
N LYS A 520 30.55 23.65 12.72
CA LYS A 520 29.74 24.02 13.90
C LYS A 520 28.39 23.29 13.87
N THR A 521 28.11 22.47 14.89
CA THR A 521 26.81 21.81 15.10
C THR A 521 26.03 22.48 16.22
N ASP A 522 24.69 22.41 16.19
CA ASP A 522 23.82 23.00 17.23
C ASP A 522 23.79 22.17 18.54
N TYR A 523 24.21 20.90 18.49
CA TYR A 523 24.40 20.03 19.65
C TYR A 523 25.34 18.85 19.30
N ARG A 524 25.89 18.19 20.33
CA ARG A 524 26.82 17.05 20.24
C ARG A 524 26.57 16.10 21.42
N ALA A 525 26.42 14.81 21.16
CA ALA A 525 26.22 13.80 22.20
C ALA A 525 27.55 13.16 22.61
N GLU A 526 27.83 13.08 23.92
CA GLU A 526 28.97 12.34 24.49
C GLU A 526 28.46 11.19 25.37
N ARG A 527 29.17 10.05 25.37
CA ARG A 527 28.88 8.89 26.23
C ARG A 527 30.11 8.48 27.03
N ALA A 528 29.87 7.97 28.24
CA ALA A 528 30.91 7.48 29.14
C ALA A 528 31.45 6.12 28.67
N ALA A 529 32.77 5.97 28.71
CA ALA A 529 33.49 4.79 28.23
C ALA A 529 33.48 3.61 29.23
N ASP A 530 33.15 3.86 30.50
CA ASP A 530 33.06 2.88 31.58
C ASP A 530 32.03 3.33 32.62
N ILE A 531 31.33 2.39 33.26
CA ILE A 531 30.59 2.65 34.51
C ILE A 531 31.50 2.24 35.66
N THR A 532 32.10 3.24 36.32
CA THR A 532 32.74 3.04 37.62
C THR A 532 31.70 3.36 38.69
N VAL A 533 31.27 2.35 39.45
CA VAL A 533 30.43 2.56 40.64
C VAL A 533 31.34 3.10 41.74
N ASP A 534 31.27 4.41 42.00
CA ASP A 534 31.97 5.07 43.11
C ASP A 534 31.17 5.02 44.43
N GLY A 535 30.08 4.26 44.44
CA GLY A 535 29.27 3.98 45.61
C GLY A 535 29.96 3.02 46.57
N ASN A 536 29.96 3.38 47.86
CA ASN A 536 30.33 2.46 48.93
C ASN A 536 29.26 1.35 49.05
N LEU A 537 29.49 0.19 48.42
CA LEU A 537 28.56 -0.96 48.40
C LEU A 537 28.52 -1.77 49.72
N ASN A 538 28.88 -1.18 50.85
CA ASN A 538 28.91 -1.86 52.15
C ASN A 538 27.52 -2.30 52.64
N ASP A 539 26.46 -1.75 52.09
CA ASP A 539 25.05 -2.08 52.27
C ASP A 539 24.60 -3.27 51.40
N TRP A 540 25.44 -3.75 50.48
CA TRP A 540 25.20 -4.91 49.62
C TRP A 540 25.95 -6.17 50.11
N LYS A 541 26.55 -6.12 51.29
CA LYS A 541 27.23 -7.25 51.94
C LYS A 541 26.33 -8.48 52.15
N ASP A 542 25.02 -8.24 52.24
CA ASP A 542 24.00 -9.30 52.40
C ASP A 542 23.33 -9.68 51.06
N ALA A 543 23.76 -9.08 49.94
CA ALA A 543 23.27 -9.43 48.61
C ALA A 543 23.73 -10.86 48.26
N ARG A 544 22.76 -11.74 48.01
CA ARG A 544 23.03 -13.08 47.47
C ARG A 544 23.34 -12.98 45.98
N TRP A 545 24.61 -12.77 45.67
CA TRP A 545 25.12 -12.87 44.32
C TRP A 545 24.99 -14.32 43.83
N ILE A 546 24.28 -14.52 42.73
CA ILE A 546 24.29 -15.78 42.00
C ILE A 546 25.37 -15.72 40.92
N ASN A 547 26.26 -16.71 40.94
CA ASN A 547 27.30 -16.84 39.93
C ASN A 547 26.70 -17.56 38.73
N LEU A 548 26.40 -16.81 37.67
CA LEU A 548 25.94 -17.40 36.43
C LEU A 548 27.10 -18.15 35.76
N SER A 549 26.89 -19.42 35.45
CA SER A 549 27.87 -20.26 34.77
C SER A 549 27.20 -21.12 33.71
N MET A 550 27.88 -21.29 32.57
CA MET A 550 27.46 -22.15 31.45
C MET A 550 26.97 -23.52 31.92
N LYS A 551 27.65 -24.10 32.93
CA LYS A 551 27.39 -25.45 33.43
C LYS A 551 26.14 -25.57 34.30
N GLN A 552 25.73 -24.50 34.98
CA GLN A 552 24.52 -24.49 35.82
C GLN A 552 23.32 -23.82 35.17
N HIS A 553 23.55 -22.88 34.25
CA HIS A 553 22.51 -21.97 33.77
C HIS A 553 22.23 -22.09 32.28
N GLY A 554 23.08 -22.77 31.49
CA GLY A 554 22.87 -23.02 30.06
C GLY A 554 22.61 -21.75 29.25
N PHE A 555 23.65 -21.16 28.67
CA PHE A 555 23.46 -20.05 27.74
C PHE A 555 23.26 -20.63 26.33
N PRO A 556 22.10 -20.45 25.69
CA PRO A 556 21.90 -20.95 24.34
C PRO A 556 22.68 -20.09 23.35
N ASP A 557 23.79 -20.62 22.84
CA ASP A 557 24.41 -20.10 21.62
C ASP A 557 23.63 -20.65 20.42
N VAL A 558 22.83 -19.81 19.76
CA VAL A 558 22.29 -20.14 18.44
C VAL A 558 23.44 -20.03 17.45
N THR A 559 23.87 -21.16 16.89
CA THR A 559 24.87 -21.19 15.80
C THR A 559 24.15 -21.49 14.50
N ASP A 560 24.15 -20.56 13.56
CA ASP A 560 23.66 -20.81 12.21
C ASP A 560 24.66 -21.70 11.45
N ALA A 561 24.23 -22.92 11.10
CA ALA A 561 25.00 -23.84 10.28
C ALA A 561 24.36 -23.95 8.89
N GLN A 562 25.10 -23.55 7.85
CA GLN A 562 24.69 -23.77 6.46
C GLN A 562 25.20 -25.14 5.99
N VAL A 563 24.29 -26.08 5.76
CA VAL A 563 24.61 -27.45 5.35
C VAL A 563 24.04 -27.73 3.97
N GLU A 564 24.87 -28.18 3.03
CA GLU A 564 24.43 -28.61 1.70
C GLU A 564 24.11 -30.11 1.72
N ILE A 565 22.84 -30.45 1.49
CA ILE A 565 22.37 -31.85 1.48
C ILE A 565 22.07 -32.27 0.05
N ILE A 566 22.85 -33.21 -0.48
CA ILE A 566 22.67 -33.75 -1.84
C ILE A 566 21.71 -34.96 -1.77
N ASN A 567 20.49 -34.80 -2.29
CA ASN A 567 19.47 -35.84 -2.30
C ASN A 567 19.42 -36.60 -3.64
N ASP A 568 19.16 -37.90 -3.59
CA ASP A 568 18.86 -38.75 -4.74
C ASP A 568 17.34 -38.99 -4.79
N PRO A 569 16.58 -38.21 -5.60
CA PRO A 569 15.12 -38.29 -5.63
C PRO A 569 14.59 -39.58 -6.29
N SER A 570 15.46 -40.44 -6.83
CA SER A 570 15.06 -41.74 -7.39
C SER A 570 14.72 -42.77 -6.30
N GLN A 571 15.14 -42.54 -5.06
CA GLN A 571 14.80 -43.38 -3.92
C GLN A 571 13.56 -42.86 -3.19
N ASP A 572 12.44 -43.59 -3.31
CA ASP A 572 11.16 -43.21 -2.70
C ASP A 572 11.25 -42.91 -1.19
N ARG A 573 12.14 -43.62 -0.48
CA ARG A 573 12.36 -43.41 0.96
C ARG A 573 12.89 -42.02 1.34
N TRP A 574 13.48 -41.26 0.39
CA TRP A 574 14.06 -39.93 0.64
C TRP A 574 13.24 -38.78 0.05
N LYS A 575 12.06 -39.09 -0.51
CA LYS A 575 11.12 -38.09 -1.02
C LYS A 575 10.46 -37.32 0.13
N MET A 576 10.01 -36.11 -0.18
CA MET A 576 9.37 -35.23 0.79
C MET A 576 7.99 -35.77 1.19
N HIS A 577 7.76 -35.84 2.50
CA HIS A 577 6.47 -36.11 3.14
C HIS A 577 6.24 -35.10 4.27
N PHE A 578 5.01 -35.01 4.75
CA PHE A 578 4.62 -34.06 5.80
C PHE A 578 5.43 -34.15 7.12
N THR A 579 6.03 -35.30 7.42
CA THR A 579 6.77 -35.53 8.67
C THR A 579 8.18 -36.07 8.44
N ARG A 580 8.61 -36.24 7.18
CA ARG A 580 9.93 -36.80 6.86
C ARG A 580 10.48 -36.28 5.54
N TYR A 581 11.78 -36.04 5.49
CA TYR A 581 12.47 -35.63 4.27
C TYR A 581 13.97 -35.90 4.39
N MET A 582 14.61 -36.41 3.31
CA MET A 582 16.07 -36.66 3.28
C MET A 582 16.62 -37.54 4.42
N GLY A 583 15.76 -38.39 5.01
CA GLY A 583 16.07 -39.22 6.18
C GLY A 583 15.97 -38.52 7.52
N MET A 584 15.52 -37.27 7.57
CA MET A 584 15.11 -36.58 8.78
C MET A 584 13.63 -36.84 9.06
N THR A 585 13.27 -37.06 10.31
CA THR A 585 11.90 -36.98 10.83
C THR A 585 11.74 -35.63 11.52
N PHE A 586 10.65 -34.92 11.23
CA PHE A 586 10.37 -33.62 11.82
C PHE A 586 9.03 -33.63 12.53
N GLU A 587 8.96 -32.89 13.64
CA GLU A 587 7.73 -32.64 14.37
C GLU A 587 7.48 -31.14 14.48
N GLN A 588 6.21 -30.74 14.43
CA GLN A 588 5.83 -29.36 14.72
C GLN A 588 6.24 -29.05 16.17
N THR A 589 6.92 -27.92 16.36
CA THR A 589 7.35 -27.47 17.68
C THR A 589 6.15 -27.35 18.62
N ASN A 590 6.32 -27.81 19.85
CA ASN A 590 5.33 -27.73 20.91
C ASN A 590 6.06 -27.61 22.26
N GLN A 591 5.32 -27.26 23.33
CA GLN A 591 5.92 -27.05 24.65
C GLN A 591 6.79 -28.21 25.13
N GLN A 592 6.41 -29.47 24.85
CA GLN A 592 7.21 -30.62 25.27
C GLN A 592 8.56 -30.70 24.53
N LEU A 593 8.58 -30.35 23.24
CA LEU A 593 9.81 -30.31 22.45
C LEU A 593 10.66 -29.09 22.81
N GLU A 594 10.03 -27.95 23.10
CA GLU A 594 10.69 -26.74 23.60
C GLU A 594 11.40 -27.02 24.93
N ASP A 595 10.71 -27.65 25.88
CA ASP A 595 11.29 -28.03 27.17
C ASP A 595 12.38 -29.09 27.00
N LYS A 596 12.19 -30.07 26.10
CA LYS A 596 13.14 -31.17 25.87
C LYS A 596 14.46 -30.68 25.27
N TYR A 597 14.41 -29.74 24.33
CA TYR A 597 15.58 -29.23 23.62
C TYR A 597 16.04 -27.86 24.11
N VAL A 598 15.45 -27.34 25.18
CA VAL A 598 15.77 -26.05 25.80
C VAL A 598 15.70 -24.92 24.77
N LEU A 599 14.61 -24.91 23.99
CA LEU A 599 14.35 -23.90 22.97
C LEU A 599 13.51 -22.78 23.57
N GLU A 600 13.94 -21.54 23.39
CA GLU A 600 13.20 -20.37 23.87
C GLU A 600 12.51 -19.65 22.70
N ASN A 601 11.34 -19.07 22.97
CA ASN A 601 10.60 -18.17 22.06
C ASN A 601 10.13 -18.75 20.71
N THR A 602 10.08 -20.07 20.54
CA THR A 602 9.51 -20.67 19.33
C THR A 602 7.98 -20.56 19.29
N GLY A 603 7.29 -20.61 20.44
CA GLY A 603 5.83 -20.40 20.51
C GLY A 603 5.03 -21.35 19.63
N GLY A 604 5.52 -22.58 19.46
CA GLY A 604 4.98 -23.59 18.55
C GLY A 604 5.22 -23.32 17.05
N LYS A 605 6.02 -22.30 16.69
CA LYS A 605 6.41 -22.00 15.31
C LYS A 605 7.68 -22.78 14.93
N GLY A 606 7.70 -23.29 13.69
CA GLY A 606 8.82 -24.08 13.15
C GLY A 606 8.68 -25.59 13.38
N VAL A 607 9.54 -26.36 12.70
CA VAL A 607 9.63 -27.82 12.83
C VAL A 607 10.99 -28.20 13.39
N ILE A 608 11.02 -29.20 14.28
CA ILE A 608 12.23 -29.72 14.92
C ILE A 608 12.55 -31.08 14.31
N VAL A 609 13.81 -31.30 13.90
CA VAL A 609 14.30 -32.64 13.54
C VAL A 609 14.34 -33.48 14.82
N THR A 610 13.52 -34.53 14.89
CA THR A 610 13.45 -35.41 16.06
C THR A 610 14.22 -36.71 15.90
N SER A 611 14.59 -37.07 14.66
CA SER A 611 15.49 -38.18 14.38
C SER A 611 16.13 -38.07 13.00
N VAL A 612 17.34 -38.61 12.84
CA VAL A 612 18.01 -38.78 11.54
C VAL A 612 18.27 -40.27 11.29
N GLU A 613 17.87 -40.77 10.13
CA GLU A 613 18.14 -42.15 9.71
C GLU A 613 19.63 -42.34 9.41
N PRO A 614 20.26 -43.44 9.89
CA PRO A 614 21.64 -43.77 9.55
C PRO A 614 21.85 -43.88 8.03
N ASP A 615 23.01 -43.44 7.55
CA ASP A 615 23.41 -43.45 6.13
C ASP A 615 22.52 -42.63 5.16
N SER A 616 21.58 -41.84 5.69
CA SER A 616 20.74 -40.92 4.92
C SER A 616 21.53 -39.73 4.35
N PRO A 617 20.97 -39.01 3.35
CA PRO A 617 21.54 -37.76 2.89
C PRO A 617 21.79 -36.76 4.03
N ALA A 618 20.87 -36.65 5.00
CA ALA A 618 21.03 -35.78 6.16
C ALA A 618 22.17 -36.21 7.09
N ALA A 619 22.28 -37.51 7.40
CA ALA A 619 23.38 -38.04 8.22
C ALA A 619 24.75 -37.80 7.57
N LYS A 620 24.86 -37.98 6.24
CA LYS A 620 26.09 -37.72 5.49
C LYS A 620 26.48 -36.25 5.45
N ALA A 621 25.51 -35.36 5.59
CA ALA A 621 25.70 -33.93 5.66
C ALA A 621 26.00 -33.43 7.09
N GLY A 622 26.10 -34.34 8.07
CA GLY A 622 26.46 -34.01 9.45
C GLY A 622 25.29 -33.52 10.30
N VAL A 623 24.04 -33.72 9.86
CA VAL A 623 22.85 -33.51 10.71
C VAL A 623 22.77 -34.69 11.68
N LEU A 624 22.83 -34.42 12.99
CA LEU A 624 22.87 -35.42 14.07
C LEU A 624 21.61 -35.39 14.93
#